data_AF-A0A0P1GDR3-F1
#
_entry.id   AF-A0A0P1GDR3-F1
#
_cell.length_a   1.000
_cell.length_b   1.000
_cell.length_c   1.000
_cell.angle_alpha   90.00
_cell.angle_beta   90.00
_cell.angle_gamma   90.00
#
_symmetry.space_group_name_H-M   'P 1'
#
loop_
_entity.id
_entity.type
_entity.pdbx_description
1 polymer ?
#
loop_
_entity_poly.entity_id
_entity_poly.type
_entity_poly.pdbx_seq_one_letter_code
_entity_poly.pdbx_strand_id
1 'polypeptide(L)'
;MSTRTGIRRAAHIAVLALSLGAAVLWVLPLVPDVFAGWPLGALLGAAALYLLAHGVRAVRLAVLASRLLAISGRSSALLHFITSPAALVIPFKLGEALRLHQLWYLGQSLSGAVLVILLERLFDGAMLLLLLAIAYLTYGTLGTAAIALAAITSLAVITAVVVFVLGPSIFASLQRYMVVHHRDPRVLRVLPHIDMMRWLTRDGAGMLRDQGGVLLVLSLLIWLLEVGAATALLSGAPGLRLIVEGIFSAGGAGPTTVWMALGVLALVAVWPLALWRYQPRIPAEPLRFRRAEKGRFTHVD
;
A
#
# COMPACT_ATOMS: atom_id res chain seq x y z
N MET A 1 -8.65 7.15 34.26
CA MET A 1 -8.61 7.10 32.77
C MET A 1 -7.23 6.81 32.16
N SER A 2 -6.10 6.87 32.87
CA SER A 2 -4.77 6.70 32.24
C SER A 2 -4.38 5.24 31.93
N THR A 3 -4.82 4.27 32.75
CA THR A 3 -4.40 2.85 32.63
C THR A 3 -4.88 2.17 31.33
N ARG A 4 -6.15 2.35 30.95
CA ARG A 4 -6.70 1.76 29.70
C ARG A 4 -6.01 2.30 28.44
N THR A 5 -5.58 3.57 28.46
CA THR A 5 -4.85 4.16 27.32
C THR A 5 -3.42 3.62 27.21
N GLY A 6 -2.77 3.36 28.33
CA GLY A 6 -1.44 2.73 28.37
C GLY A 6 -1.47 1.30 27.82
N ILE A 7 -2.43 0.48 28.27
CA ILE A 7 -2.57 -0.92 27.82
C ILE A 7 -2.79 -1.01 26.30
N ARG A 8 -3.68 -0.16 25.75
CA ARG A 8 -3.93 -0.16 24.29
C ARG A 8 -2.70 0.24 23.48
N ARG A 9 -1.91 1.21 23.96
CA ARG A 9 -0.65 1.61 23.31
C ARG A 9 0.41 0.51 23.40
N ALA A 10 0.54 -0.13 24.56
CA ALA A 10 1.49 -1.23 24.75
C ALA A 10 1.15 -2.41 23.83
N ALA A 11 -0.13 -2.81 23.76
CA ALA A 11 -0.58 -3.86 22.85
C ALA A 11 -0.31 -3.49 21.38
N HIS A 12 -0.55 -2.24 21.00
CA HIS A 12 -0.28 -1.76 19.65
C HIS A 12 1.21 -1.82 19.28
N ILE A 13 2.09 -1.38 20.18
CA ILE A 13 3.54 -1.46 19.98
C ILE A 13 4.00 -2.92 19.94
N ALA A 14 3.44 -3.78 20.79
CA ALA A 14 3.75 -5.21 20.81
C ALA A 14 3.42 -5.87 19.47
N VAL A 15 2.26 -5.58 18.86
CA VAL A 15 1.89 -6.11 17.53
C VAL A 15 2.92 -5.69 16.47
N LEU A 16 3.34 -4.42 16.48
CA LEU A 16 4.35 -3.92 15.54
C LEU A 16 5.71 -4.58 15.76
N ALA A 17 6.17 -4.68 17.01
CA ALA A 17 7.44 -5.30 17.37
C ALA A 17 7.47 -6.80 17.05
N LEU A 18 6.38 -7.53 17.30
CA LEU A 18 6.27 -8.96 16.98
C LEU A 18 6.38 -9.20 15.48
N SER A 19 5.74 -8.36 14.65
CA SER A 19 5.84 -8.48 13.20
C SER A 19 7.26 -8.25 12.68
N LEU A 20 8.01 -7.33 13.30
CA LEU A 20 9.42 -7.13 12.98
C LEU A 20 10.28 -8.29 13.47
N GLY A 21 10.07 -8.75 14.71
CA GLY A 21 10.81 -9.88 15.27
C GLY A 21 10.67 -11.12 14.39
N ALA A 22 9.46 -11.41 13.94
CA ALA A 22 9.20 -12.48 12.96
C ALA A 22 9.97 -12.25 11.65
N ALA A 23 10.02 -11.01 11.16
CA ALA A 23 10.75 -10.67 9.94
C ALA A 23 12.25 -10.89 10.05
N VAL A 24 12.85 -10.47 11.16
CA VAL A 24 14.27 -10.66 11.43
C VAL A 24 14.59 -12.14 11.60
N LEU A 25 13.78 -12.87 12.38
CA LEU A 25 13.99 -14.31 12.60
C LEU A 25 13.87 -15.13 11.32
N TRP A 26 13.02 -14.70 10.38
CA TRP A 26 12.89 -15.37 9.08
C TRP A 26 14.10 -15.11 8.17
N VAL A 27 14.65 -13.90 8.16
CA VAL A 27 15.74 -13.53 7.24
C VAL A 27 17.12 -13.88 7.77
N LEU A 28 17.35 -13.77 9.09
CA LEU A 28 18.67 -13.94 9.68
C LEU A 28 19.37 -15.25 9.30
N PRO A 29 18.70 -16.42 9.27
CA PRO A 29 19.32 -17.68 8.85
C PRO A 29 19.73 -17.70 7.37
N LEU A 30 19.09 -16.90 6.53
CA LEU A 30 19.33 -16.86 5.08
C LEU A 30 20.53 -15.97 4.73
N VAL A 31 20.90 -15.01 5.58
CA VAL A 31 21.93 -14.00 5.28
C VAL A 31 23.28 -14.59 4.84
N PRO A 32 23.89 -15.56 5.56
CA PRO A 32 25.23 -16.03 5.22
C PRO A 32 25.29 -16.68 3.83
N ASP A 33 24.32 -17.54 3.52
CA ASP A 33 24.30 -18.31 2.28
C ASP A 33 23.82 -17.48 1.08
N VAL A 34 22.87 -16.57 1.30
CA VAL A 34 22.24 -15.78 0.25
C VAL A 34 23.16 -14.66 -0.26
N PHE A 35 23.95 -14.05 0.63
CA PHE A 35 24.87 -12.97 0.24
C PHE A 35 26.29 -13.45 -0.08
N ALA A 36 26.59 -14.73 0.16
CA ALA A 36 27.86 -15.32 -0.24
C ALA A 36 28.08 -15.15 -1.76
N GLY A 37 29.17 -14.50 -2.14
CA GLY A 37 29.55 -14.30 -3.55
C GLY A 37 29.00 -13.04 -4.22
N TRP A 38 28.17 -12.23 -3.55
CA TRP A 38 27.74 -10.94 -4.12
C TRP A 38 28.70 -9.81 -3.74
N PRO A 39 29.07 -8.92 -4.68
CA PRO A 39 29.94 -7.79 -4.38
C PRO A 39 29.23 -6.82 -3.43
N LEU A 40 29.91 -6.44 -2.34
CA LEU A 40 29.36 -5.56 -1.29
C LEU A 40 28.81 -4.24 -1.86
N GLY A 41 29.49 -3.65 -2.86
CA GLY A 41 29.03 -2.43 -3.52
C GLY A 41 27.67 -2.58 -4.21
N ALA A 42 27.41 -3.72 -4.84
CA ALA A 42 26.11 -4.00 -5.47
C ALA A 42 25.00 -4.16 -4.42
N LEU A 43 25.29 -4.86 -3.31
CA LEU A 43 24.36 -5.03 -2.20
C LEU A 43 24.00 -3.68 -1.58
N LEU A 44 24.99 -2.82 -1.30
CA LEU A 44 24.78 -1.49 -0.73
C LEU A 44 24.03 -0.58 -1.70
N GLY A 45 24.39 -0.60 -2.99
CA GLY A 45 23.71 0.18 -4.02
C GLY A 45 22.25 -0.23 -4.19
N ALA A 46 21.97 -1.54 -4.26
CA ALA A 46 20.61 -2.06 -4.33
C ALA A 46 19.80 -1.74 -3.07
N ALA A 47 20.39 -1.87 -1.88
CA ALA A 47 19.73 -1.50 -0.63
C ALA A 47 19.38 -0.01 -0.57
N ALA A 48 20.28 0.87 -1.02
CA ALA A 48 20.05 2.31 -1.08
C ALA A 48 18.91 2.65 -2.05
N LEU A 49 18.93 2.11 -3.27
CA LEU A 49 17.87 2.31 -4.25
C LEU A 49 16.52 1.77 -3.75
N TYR A 50 16.51 0.62 -3.08
CA TYR A 50 15.30 0.06 -2.49
C TYR A 50 14.75 0.93 -1.35
N LEU A 51 15.62 1.46 -0.47
CA LEU A 51 15.22 2.41 0.57
C LEU A 51 14.66 3.71 -0.02
N LEU A 52 15.25 4.21 -1.10
CA LEU A 52 14.71 5.35 -1.84
C LEU A 52 13.32 5.04 -2.39
N ALA A 53 13.10 3.84 -2.97
CA ALA A 53 11.78 3.42 -3.44
C ALA A 53 10.75 3.42 -2.30
N HIS A 54 11.13 2.95 -1.11
CA HIS A 54 10.28 3.03 0.08
C HIS A 54 10.06 4.46 0.58
N GLY A 55 11.05 5.35 0.44
CA GLY A 55 10.87 6.78 0.68
C GLY A 55 9.81 7.40 -0.24
N VAL A 56 9.86 7.09 -1.54
CA VAL A 56 8.86 7.57 -2.50
C VAL A 56 7.48 6.96 -2.21
N ARG A 57 7.39 5.67 -1.84
CA ARG A 57 6.13 5.05 -1.36
C ARG A 57 5.58 5.76 -0.13
N ALA A 58 6.43 6.12 0.83
CA ALA A 58 6.02 6.87 2.01
C ALA A 58 5.45 8.26 1.65
N VAL A 59 6.07 8.95 0.69
CA VAL A 59 5.55 10.23 0.15
C VAL A 59 4.21 10.03 -0.55
N ARG A 60 4.06 8.99 -1.37
CA ARG A 60 2.79 8.67 -2.03
C ARG A 60 1.67 8.40 -1.02
N LEU A 61 1.95 7.60 0.00
CA LEU A 61 1.01 7.36 1.10
C LEU A 61 0.67 8.67 1.84
N ALA A 62 1.64 9.55 2.06
CA ALA A 62 1.42 10.86 2.67
C ALA A 62 0.48 11.75 1.83
N VAL A 63 0.63 11.77 0.51
CA VAL A 63 -0.27 12.47 -0.41
C VAL A 63 -1.70 11.91 -0.30
N LEU A 64 -1.85 10.58 -0.35
CA LEU A 64 -3.15 9.92 -0.25
C LEU A 64 -3.82 10.14 1.11
N ALA A 65 -3.12 9.86 2.20
CA ALA A 65 -3.66 9.88 3.55
C ALA A 65 -3.90 11.30 4.08
N SER A 66 -3.09 12.28 3.68
CA SER A 66 -3.34 13.68 4.07
C SER A 66 -4.62 14.24 3.48
N ARG A 67 -4.96 13.79 2.28
CA ARG A 67 -6.19 14.23 1.61
C ARG A 67 -7.42 13.45 2.06
N LEU A 68 -7.33 12.12 2.11
CA LEU A 68 -8.48 11.26 2.38
C LEU A 68 -8.76 11.03 3.87
N LEU A 69 -7.73 11.09 4.72
CA LEU A 69 -7.83 10.82 6.15
C LEU A 69 -7.44 12.02 7.03
N ALA A 70 -6.98 13.11 6.42
CA ALA A 70 -6.48 14.29 7.11
C ALA A 70 -5.35 14.00 8.12
N ILE A 71 -4.59 12.92 7.88
CA ILE A 71 -3.40 12.56 8.64
C ILE A 71 -2.23 13.43 8.15
N SER A 72 -1.36 13.90 9.04
CA SER A 72 -0.16 14.64 8.65
C SER A 72 0.74 13.76 7.77
N GLY A 73 1.26 14.35 6.70
CA GLY A 73 2.08 13.60 5.75
C GLY A 73 3.29 12.91 6.39
N ARG A 74 3.88 13.52 7.44
CA ARG A 74 4.96 12.90 8.20
C ARG A 74 4.51 11.66 8.98
N SER A 75 3.34 11.69 9.62
CA SER A 75 2.81 10.52 10.34
C SER A 75 2.44 9.40 9.37
N SER A 76 1.86 9.74 8.21
CA SER A 76 1.62 8.78 7.12
C SER A 76 2.91 8.17 6.56
N ALA A 77 3.96 8.98 6.38
CA ALA A 77 5.25 8.48 5.91
C ALA A 77 5.90 7.52 6.92
N LEU A 78 5.88 7.85 8.22
CA LEU A 78 6.37 6.96 9.27
C LEU A 78 5.56 5.66 9.35
N LEU A 79 4.24 5.75 9.13
CA LEU A 79 3.36 4.59 9.10
C LEU A 79 3.77 3.59 8.01
N HIS A 80 4.17 4.08 6.84
CA HIS A 80 4.68 3.22 5.75
C HIS A 80 5.88 2.39 6.23
N PHE A 81 6.89 3.03 6.81
CA PHE A 81 8.09 2.34 7.28
C PHE A 81 7.80 1.34 8.39
N ILE A 82 6.84 1.64 9.25
CA ILE A 82 6.47 0.75 10.37
C ILE A 82 5.74 -0.50 9.89
N THR A 83 4.91 -0.37 8.86
CA THR A 83 4.09 -1.48 8.35
C THR A 83 4.77 -2.26 7.21
N SER A 84 5.78 -1.69 6.56
CA SER A 84 6.46 -2.32 5.42
C SER A 84 7.16 -3.65 5.75
N PRO A 85 7.93 -3.81 6.85
CA PRO A 85 8.55 -5.10 7.17
C PRO A 85 7.53 -6.22 7.38
N ALA A 86 6.43 -5.91 8.07
CA ALA A 86 5.34 -6.86 8.28
C ALA A 86 4.70 -7.30 6.97
N ALA A 87 4.57 -6.39 6.00
CA ALA A 87 4.03 -6.71 4.68
C ALA A 87 4.93 -7.60 3.83
N LEU A 88 6.24 -7.61 4.06
CA LEU A 88 7.17 -8.51 3.37
C LEU A 88 7.17 -9.93 3.95
N VAL A 89 6.94 -10.05 5.25
CA VAL A 89 7.16 -11.33 5.96
C VAL A 89 5.87 -12.10 6.22
N ILE A 90 4.78 -11.40 6.53
CA ILE A 90 3.55 -12.09 6.91
C ILE A 90 2.83 -12.59 5.64
N PRO A 91 2.60 -13.91 5.49
CA PRO A 91 1.93 -14.47 4.33
C PRO A 91 0.45 -14.06 4.26
N PHE A 92 -0.22 -14.43 3.16
CA PHE A 92 -1.67 -14.24 2.96
C PHE A 92 -2.16 -12.79 3.00
N LYS A 93 -1.29 -11.82 2.65
CA LYS A 93 -1.62 -10.38 2.64
C LYS A 93 -2.02 -9.81 4.01
N LEU A 94 -1.71 -10.50 5.12
CA LEU A 94 -2.01 -10.01 6.47
C LEU A 94 -1.28 -8.68 6.78
N GLY A 95 -0.14 -8.41 6.15
CA GLY A 95 0.51 -7.11 6.26
C GLY A 95 -0.32 -5.92 5.74
N GLU A 96 -1.19 -6.15 4.75
CA GLU A 96 -2.14 -5.13 4.30
C GLU A 96 -3.27 -4.92 5.30
N ALA A 97 -3.71 -5.99 5.99
CA ALA A 97 -4.67 -5.86 7.08
C ALA A 97 -4.09 -5.03 8.24
N LEU A 98 -2.79 -5.20 8.54
CA LEU A 98 -2.09 -4.34 9.51
C LEU A 98 -2.07 -2.88 9.03
N ARG A 99 -1.71 -2.61 7.77
CA ARG A 99 -1.72 -1.25 7.22
C ARG A 99 -3.12 -0.62 7.26
N LEU A 100 -4.15 -1.37 6.88
CA LEU A 100 -5.55 -0.95 6.94
C LEU A 100 -5.95 -0.59 8.37
N HIS A 101 -5.64 -1.47 9.33
CA HIS A 101 -5.93 -1.22 10.75
C HIS A 101 -5.26 0.07 11.23
N GLN A 102 -4.01 0.31 10.85
CA GLN A 102 -3.28 1.50 11.27
C GLN A 102 -3.80 2.79 10.63
N LEU A 103 -4.11 2.75 9.34
CA LEU A 103 -4.74 3.88 8.64
C LEU A 103 -6.11 4.21 9.24
N TRP A 104 -6.91 3.18 9.53
CA TRP A 104 -8.18 3.35 10.23
C TRP A 104 -7.99 3.89 11.65
N TYR A 105 -7.01 3.37 12.40
CA TYR A 105 -6.72 3.81 13.76
C TYR A 105 -6.29 5.29 13.82
N LEU A 106 -5.48 5.76 12.87
CA LEU A 106 -5.06 7.16 12.82
C LEU A 106 -6.13 8.07 12.21
N GLY A 107 -6.73 7.67 11.09
CA GLY A 107 -7.68 8.48 10.33
C GLY A 107 -9.11 8.44 10.86
N GLN A 108 -9.43 7.47 11.73
CA GLN A 108 -10.77 7.20 12.26
C GLN A 108 -11.85 6.96 11.19
N SER A 109 -11.45 6.67 9.95
CA SER A 109 -12.34 6.39 8.82
C SER A 109 -11.89 5.11 8.13
N LEU A 110 -12.67 4.03 8.31
CA LEU A 110 -12.40 2.74 7.68
C LEU A 110 -12.51 2.85 6.16
N SER A 111 -13.54 3.55 5.67
CA SER A 111 -13.77 3.75 4.25
C SER A 111 -12.65 4.56 3.60
N GLY A 112 -12.17 5.62 4.25
CA GLY A 112 -11.00 6.37 3.78
C GLY A 112 -9.73 5.51 3.75
N ALA A 113 -9.53 4.65 4.76
CA ALA A 113 -8.39 3.74 4.81
C ALA A 113 -8.44 2.68 3.69
N VAL A 114 -9.62 2.12 3.42
CA VAL A 114 -9.85 1.23 2.27
C VAL A 114 -9.58 1.95 0.95
N LEU A 115 -10.06 3.19 0.80
CA LEU A 115 -9.86 3.98 -0.41
C LEU A 115 -8.38 4.27 -0.68
N VAL A 116 -7.61 4.63 0.36
CA VAL A 116 -6.14 4.79 0.25
C VAL A 116 -5.49 3.53 -0.30
N ILE A 117 -5.81 2.35 0.27
CA ILE A 117 -5.23 1.08 -0.18
C ILE A 117 -5.65 0.76 -1.62
N LEU A 118 -6.93 0.92 -1.96
CA LEU A 118 -7.42 0.64 -3.32
C LEU A 118 -6.73 1.53 -4.37
N LEU A 119 -6.54 2.82 -4.07
CA LEU A 119 -5.83 3.73 -4.96
C LEU A 119 -4.35 3.34 -5.09
N GLU A 120 -3.66 3.00 -4.01
CA GLU A 120 -2.29 2.48 -4.11
C GLU A 120 -2.22 1.26 -5.03
N ARG A 121 -3.14 0.30 -4.88
CA ARG A 121 -3.16 -0.92 -5.71
C ARG A 121 -3.50 -0.64 -7.16
N LEU A 122 -4.35 0.35 -7.42
CA LEU A 122 -4.65 0.78 -8.78
C LEU A 122 -3.37 1.28 -9.49
N PHE A 123 -2.62 2.18 -8.86
CA PHE A 123 -1.39 2.71 -9.46
C PHE A 123 -0.27 1.66 -9.55
N ASP A 124 -0.10 0.83 -8.52
CA ASP A 124 0.87 -0.25 -8.55
C ASP A 124 0.53 -1.29 -9.63
N GLY A 125 -0.76 -1.62 -9.77
CA GLY A 125 -1.25 -2.52 -10.82
C GLY A 125 -1.06 -1.94 -12.22
N ALA A 126 -1.35 -0.65 -12.41
CA ALA A 126 -1.15 0.01 -13.70
C ALA A 126 0.32 0.03 -14.13
N MET A 127 1.25 0.34 -13.20
CA MET A 127 2.68 0.29 -13.48
C MET A 127 3.18 -1.14 -13.73
N LEU A 128 2.68 -2.12 -12.98
CA LEU A 128 3.01 -3.53 -13.21
C LEU A 128 2.58 -4.00 -14.61
N LEU A 129 1.39 -3.62 -15.07
CA LEU A 129 0.93 -3.93 -16.43
C LEU A 129 1.82 -3.27 -17.49
N LEU A 130 2.22 -2.01 -17.27
CA LEU A 130 3.15 -1.32 -18.15
C LEU A 130 4.50 -2.06 -18.24
N LEU A 131 5.06 -2.49 -17.10
CA LEU A 131 6.32 -3.24 -17.07
C LEU A 131 6.20 -4.60 -17.76
N LEU A 132 5.09 -5.32 -17.56
CA LEU A 132 4.82 -6.59 -18.24
C LEU A 132 4.68 -6.39 -19.75
N ALA A 133 4.02 -5.31 -20.19
CA ALA A 133 3.93 -4.96 -21.61
C ALA A 133 5.31 -4.66 -22.20
N ILE A 134 6.15 -3.86 -21.53
CA ILE A 134 7.53 -3.59 -21.95
C ILE A 134 8.33 -4.89 -22.02
N ALA A 135 8.21 -5.76 -21.03
CA ALA A 135 8.89 -7.05 -21.01
C ALA A 135 8.46 -7.95 -22.18
N TYR A 136 7.16 -8.02 -22.48
CA TYR A 136 6.63 -8.76 -23.62
C TYR A 136 7.15 -8.22 -24.95
N LEU A 137 7.17 -6.90 -25.13
CA LEU A 137 7.68 -6.27 -26.35
C LEU A 137 9.20 -6.45 -26.52
N THR A 138 9.95 -6.56 -25.43
CA THR A 138 11.42 -6.67 -25.45
C THR A 138 11.89 -8.13 -25.60
N TYR A 139 11.23 -9.07 -24.92
CA TYR A 139 11.69 -10.46 -24.82
C TYR A 139 10.75 -11.48 -25.49
N GLY A 140 9.62 -11.05 -26.03
CA GLY A 140 8.63 -11.91 -26.65
C GLY A 140 7.71 -12.59 -25.64
N THR A 141 7.37 -13.86 -25.90
CA THR A 141 6.40 -14.61 -25.09
C THR A 141 6.87 -14.77 -23.65
N LEU A 142 6.09 -14.22 -22.72
CA LEU A 142 6.32 -14.39 -21.29
C LEU A 142 5.91 -15.79 -20.83
N GLY A 143 6.52 -16.27 -19.75
CA GLY A 143 6.12 -17.54 -19.12
C GLY A 143 4.67 -17.50 -18.60
N THR A 144 4.04 -18.67 -18.46
CA THR A 144 2.64 -18.84 -18.06
C THR A 144 2.28 -18.07 -16.78
N ALA A 145 3.18 -18.02 -15.80
CA ALA A 145 2.96 -17.30 -14.55
C ALA A 145 2.86 -15.77 -14.74
N ALA A 146 3.70 -15.20 -15.62
CA ALA A 146 3.66 -13.78 -15.93
C ALA A 146 2.40 -13.40 -16.72
N ILE A 147 1.93 -14.28 -17.62
CA ILE A 147 0.64 -14.11 -18.31
C ILE A 147 -0.53 -14.14 -17.32
N ALA A 148 -0.55 -15.11 -16.40
CA ALA A 148 -1.58 -15.20 -15.37
C ALA A 148 -1.59 -13.95 -14.47
N LEU A 149 -0.42 -13.44 -14.10
CA LEU A 149 -0.31 -12.16 -13.38
C LEU A 149 -0.88 -11.01 -14.20
N ALA A 150 -0.49 -10.88 -15.47
CA ALA A 150 -1.00 -9.83 -16.34
C ALA A 150 -2.53 -9.87 -16.42
N ALA A 151 -3.14 -11.05 -16.53
CA ALA A 151 -4.59 -11.22 -16.56
C ALA A 151 -5.26 -10.80 -15.25
N ILE A 152 -4.77 -11.28 -14.09
CA ILE A 152 -5.34 -10.95 -12.77
C ILE A 152 -5.18 -9.46 -12.46
N THR A 153 -4.01 -8.89 -12.74
CA THR A 153 -3.75 -7.46 -12.54
C THR A 153 -4.59 -6.61 -13.49
N SER A 154 -4.77 -7.03 -14.75
CA SER A 154 -5.66 -6.35 -15.70
C SER A 154 -7.09 -6.33 -15.19
N LEU A 155 -7.61 -7.48 -14.74
CA LEU A 155 -8.95 -7.56 -14.16
C LEU A 155 -9.10 -6.62 -12.95
N ALA A 156 -8.11 -6.61 -12.04
CA ALA A 156 -8.13 -5.75 -10.86
C ALA A 156 -8.10 -4.25 -11.23
N VAL A 157 -7.21 -3.84 -12.15
CA VAL A 157 -7.08 -2.45 -12.60
C VAL A 157 -8.33 -2.01 -13.35
N ILE A 158 -8.83 -2.80 -14.31
CA ILE A 158 -10.06 -2.50 -15.05
C ILE A 158 -11.24 -2.36 -14.09
N THR A 159 -11.38 -3.29 -13.13
CA THR A 159 -12.44 -3.22 -12.11
C THR A 159 -12.32 -1.93 -11.30
N ALA A 160 -11.13 -1.58 -10.82
CA ALA A 160 -10.92 -0.35 -10.06
C ALA A 160 -11.24 0.91 -10.89
N VAL A 161 -10.81 0.95 -12.16
CA VAL A 161 -11.12 2.06 -13.08
C VAL A 161 -12.63 2.17 -13.31
N VAL A 162 -13.31 1.06 -13.60
CA VAL A 162 -14.77 1.02 -13.78
C VAL A 162 -15.49 1.51 -12.51
N VAL A 163 -15.07 1.04 -11.34
CA VAL A 163 -15.66 1.44 -10.06
C VAL A 163 -15.45 2.93 -9.78
N PHE A 164 -14.26 3.49 -10.03
CA PHE A 164 -14.01 4.90 -9.77
C PHE A 164 -14.60 5.83 -10.85
N VAL A 165 -14.64 5.42 -12.11
CA VAL A 165 -15.17 6.25 -13.21
C VAL A 165 -16.69 6.19 -13.27
N LEU A 166 -17.27 4.99 -13.29
CA LEU A 166 -18.72 4.80 -13.46
C LEU A 166 -19.47 4.74 -12.13
N GLY A 167 -18.81 4.31 -11.05
CA GLY A 167 -19.43 4.14 -9.74
C GLY A 167 -20.16 5.37 -9.21
N PRO A 168 -19.63 6.60 -9.29
CA PRO A 168 -20.32 7.78 -8.77
C PRO A 168 -21.70 8.00 -9.41
N SER A 169 -21.82 7.74 -10.71
CA SER A 169 -23.07 7.87 -11.49
C SER A 169 -24.04 6.72 -11.19
N ILE A 170 -23.52 5.47 -11.17
CA ILE A 170 -24.31 4.27 -10.90
C ILE A 170 -24.92 4.34 -9.50
N PHE A 171 -24.10 4.61 -8.47
CA PHE A 171 -24.58 4.68 -7.09
C PHE A 171 -25.52 5.87 -6.84
N ALA A 172 -25.33 7.01 -7.51
CA ALA A 172 -26.28 8.12 -7.44
C ALA A 172 -27.65 7.76 -8.04
N SER A 173 -27.66 7.04 -9.16
CA SER A 173 -28.88 6.59 -9.82
C SER A 173 -29.60 5.52 -8.99
N LEU A 174 -28.85 4.56 -8.43
CA LEU A 174 -29.39 3.52 -7.55
C LEU A 174 -30.03 4.12 -6.29
N GLN A 175 -29.35 5.08 -5.65
CA GLN A 175 -29.89 5.78 -4.48
C GLN A 175 -31.20 6.51 -4.82
N ARG A 176 -31.23 7.25 -5.93
CA ARG A 176 -32.45 7.94 -6.39
C ARG A 176 -33.59 6.96 -6.65
N TYR A 177 -33.29 5.86 -7.33
CA TYR A 177 -34.28 4.83 -7.64
C TYR A 177 -34.90 4.22 -6.37
N MET A 178 -34.08 3.88 -5.38
CA MET A 178 -34.55 3.30 -4.11
C MET A 178 -35.43 4.28 -3.33
N VAL A 179 -35.04 5.56 -3.22
CA VAL A 179 -35.83 6.57 -2.51
C VAL A 179 -37.19 6.80 -3.16
N VAL A 180 -37.27 6.79 -4.50
CA VAL A 180 -38.52 7.03 -5.22
C VAL A 180 -39.44 5.81 -5.19
N HIS A 181 -38.91 4.61 -5.38
CA HIS A 181 -39.73 3.41 -5.66
C HIS A 181 -39.89 2.46 -4.46
N HIS A 182 -39.05 2.55 -3.43
CA HIS A 182 -39.05 1.59 -2.32
C HIS A 182 -39.20 2.28 -0.97
N ARG A 183 -40.38 2.14 -0.35
CA ARG A 183 -40.67 2.63 1.01
C ARG A 183 -40.55 1.53 2.09
N ASP A 184 -40.07 0.34 1.74
CA ASP A 184 -39.93 -0.77 2.68
C ASP A 184 -38.80 -0.46 3.70
N PRO A 185 -39.06 -0.57 5.02
CA PRO A 185 -38.05 -0.44 6.07
C PRO A 185 -36.77 -1.27 5.86
N ARG A 186 -36.89 -2.43 5.19
CA ARG A 186 -35.74 -3.28 4.86
C ARG A 186 -34.80 -2.62 3.86
N VAL A 187 -35.35 -1.93 2.86
CA VAL A 187 -34.60 -1.22 1.82
C VAL A 187 -33.91 0.00 2.41
N LEU A 188 -34.56 0.69 3.36
CA LEU A 188 -33.97 1.82 4.09
C LEU A 188 -32.73 1.42 4.91
N ARG A 189 -32.62 0.17 5.36
CA ARG A 189 -31.40 -0.34 6.05
C ARG A 189 -30.19 -0.47 5.12
N VAL A 190 -30.39 -0.61 3.81
CA VAL A 190 -29.30 -0.75 2.83
C VAL A 190 -28.77 0.63 2.38
N LEU A 191 -29.59 1.67 2.52
CA LEU A 191 -29.26 3.03 2.07
C LEU A 191 -27.91 3.54 2.60
N PRO A 192 -27.55 3.37 3.90
CA PRO A 192 -26.25 3.82 4.40
C PRO A 192 -25.05 3.14 3.73
N HIS A 193 -25.21 1.87 3.31
CA HIS A 193 -24.14 1.16 2.58
C HIS A 193 -23.96 1.70 1.17
N ILE A 194 -25.05 2.05 0.49
CA ILE A 194 -25.00 2.66 -0.84
C ILE A 194 -24.43 4.07 -0.76
N ASP A 195 -24.80 4.83 0.28
CA ASP A 195 -24.21 6.14 0.56
C ASP A 195 -22.69 6.03 0.79
N MET A 196 -22.25 5.01 1.55
CA MET A 196 -20.82 4.72 1.73
C MET A 196 -20.11 4.40 0.41
N MET A 197 -20.70 3.56 -0.45
CA MET A 197 -20.13 3.23 -1.76
C MET A 197 -20.09 4.44 -2.70
N ARG A 198 -21.15 5.27 -2.68
CA ARG A 198 -21.22 6.52 -3.43
C ARG A 198 -20.15 7.51 -2.97
N TRP A 199 -19.93 7.61 -1.65
CA TRP A 199 -18.86 8.43 -1.08
C TRP A 199 -17.48 7.92 -1.52
N LEU A 200 -17.21 6.62 -1.36
CA LEU A 200 -15.93 6.00 -1.76
C LEU A 200 -15.59 6.26 -3.22
N THR A 201 -16.56 6.05 -4.11
CA THR A 201 -16.35 6.21 -5.54
C THR A 201 -16.20 7.66 -5.94
N ARG A 202 -17.00 8.57 -5.38
CA ARG A 202 -16.88 10.01 -5.66
C ARG A 202 -15.54 10.58 -5.18
N ASP A 203 -15.15 10.28 -3.95
CA ASP A 203 -13.92 10.81 -3.37
C ASP A 203 -12.69 10.17 -4.06
N GLY A 204 -12.76 8.89 -4.41
CA GLY A 204 -11.77 8.22 -5.24
C GLY A 204 -11.61 8.86 -6.61
N ALA A 205 -12.71 9.12 -7.31
CA ALA A 205 -12.70 9.80 -8.60
C ALA A 205 -12.13 11.22 -8.52
N GLY A 206 -12.54 11.99 -7.50
CA GLY A 206 -11.99 13.32 -7.23
C GLY A 206 -10.49 13.29 -6.96
N MET A 207 -10.02 12.29 -6.20
CA MET A 207 -8.61 12.08 -5.93
C MET A 207 -7.81 11.78 -7.20
N LEU A 208 -8.34 10.90 -8.07
CA LEU A 208 -7.73 10.59 -9.37
C LEU A 208 -7.67 11.80 -10.29
N ARG A 209 -8.74 12.61 -10.33
CA ARG A 209 -8.78 13.83 -11.15
C ARG A 209 -7.76 14.86 -10.69
N ASP A 210 -7.65 15.07 -9.40
CA ASP A 210 -6.89 16.21 -8.86
C ASP A 210 -5.42 15.86 -8.55
N GLN A 211 -5.13 14.60 -8.21
CA GLN A 211 -3.78 14.15 -7.85
C GLN A 211 -3.29 12.94 -8.67
N GLY A 212 -4.07 12.45 -9.64
CA GLY A 212 -3.71 11.28 -10.43
C GLY A 212 -2.36 11.41 -11.14
N GLY A 213 -2.04 12.59 -11.69
CA GLY A 213 -0.74 12.85 -12.31
C GLY A 213 0.43 12.72 -11.34
N VAL A 214 0.31 13.31 -10.14
CA VAL A 214 1.33 13.20 -9.08
C VAL A 214 1.51 11.75 -8.63
N LEU A 215 0.40 11.04 -8.41
CA LEU A 215 0.42 9.64 -7.99
C LEU A 215 1.02 8.72 -9.06
N LEU A 216 0.77 9.01 -10.34
CA LEU A 216 1.36 8.29 -11.47
C LEU A 216 2.88 8.49 -11.53
N VAL A 217 3.35 9.74 -11.42
CA VAL A 217 4.80 10.06 -11.41
C VAL A 217 5.49 9.39 -10.22
N LEU A 218 4.91 9.47 -9.01
CA LEU A 218 5.48 8.80 -7.84
C LEU A 218 5.53 7.27 -8.05
N SER A 219 4.51 6.67 -8.66
CA SER A 219 4.46 5.24 -8.92
C SER A 219 5.49 4.81 -9.97
N LEU A 220 5.67 5.61 -11.03
CA LEU A 220 6.74 5.40 -12.01
C LEU A 220 8.13 5.45 -11.34
N LEU A 221 8.39 6.47 -10.51
CA LEU A 221 9.65 6.59 -9.78
C LEU A 221 9.91 5.40 -8.85
N ILE A 222 8.89 4.92 -8.14
CA ILE A 222 8.99 3.72 -7.28
C ILE A 222 9.47 2.53 -8.12
N TRP A 223 8.81 2.26 -9.24
CA TRP A 223 9.15 1.11 -10.07
C TRP A 223 10.51 1.25 -10.77
N LEU A 224 10.89 2.46 -11.22
CA LEU A 224 12.22 2.70 -11.76
C LEU A 224 13.31 2.42 -10.73
N LEU A 225 13.11 2.85 -9.48
CA LEU A 225 14.04 2.57 -8.38
C LEU A 225 14.10 1.08 -8.05
N GLU A 226 12.96 0.36 -8.05
CA GLU A 226 12.94 -1.09 -7.82
C GLU A 226 13.59 -1.89 -8.94
N VAL A 227 13.31 -1.55 -10.20
CA VAL A 227 13.99 -2.14 -11.38
C VAL A 227 15.47 -1.84 -11.34
N GLY A 228 15.85 -0.61 -11.00
CA GLY A 228 17.26 -0.20 -10.85
C GLY A 228 17.98 -0.98 -9.75
N ALA A 229 17.34 -1.14 -8.59
CA ALA A 229 17.87 -1.92 -7.48
C ALA A 229 17.99 -3.41 -7.82
N ALA A 230 17.00 -3.99 -8.51
CA ALA A 230 17.08 -5.37 -9.00
C ALA A 230 18.20 -5.54 -10.03
N THR A 231 18.36 -4.58 -10.95
CA THR A 231 19.43 -4.58 -11.95
C THR A 231 20.81 -4.45 -11.30
N ALA A 232 20.94 -3.60 -10.26
CA ALA A 232 22.19 -3.37 -9.55
C ALA A 232 22.71 -4.64 -8.86
N LEU A 233 21.81 -5.52 -8.39
CA LEU A 233 22.23 -6.82 -7.88
C LEU A 233 22.92 -7.62 -8.98
N LEU A 234 22.31 -7.73 -10.17
CA LEU A 234 22.60 -8.77 -11.14
C LEU A 234 23.78 -8.56 -12.10
N SER A 235 24.55 -7.50 -11.93
CA SER A 235 25.81 -7.25 -12.67
C SER A 235 25.79 -7.70 -14.16
N GLY A 236 24.74 -7.36 -14.92
CA GLY A 236 24.68 -7.60 -16.37
C GLY A 236 23.37 -8.16 -16.95
N ALA A 237 22.48 -8.75 -16.14
CA ALA A 237 21.14 -9.13 -16.62
C ALA A 237 20.13 -7.98 -16.48
N PRO A 238 19.22 -7.77 -17.45
CA PRO A 238 18.22 -6.70 -17.35
C PRO A 238 17.26 -7.01 -16.19
N GLY A 239 17.28 -6.21 -15.13
CA GLY A 239 16.52 -6.45 -13.89
C GLY A 239 15.01 -6.58 -14.10
N LEU A 240 14.49 -6.04 -15.22
CA LEU A 240 13.10 -6.24 -15.65
C LEU A 240 12.76 -7.73 -15.82
N ARG A 241 13.63 -8.53 -16.43
CA ARG A 241 13.39 -9.96 -16.65
C ARG A 241 13.29 -10.72 -15.32
N LEU A 242 14.12 -10.36 -14.35
CA LEU A 242 14.12 -11.01 -13.04
C LEU A 242 13.00 -10.56 -12.12
N ILE A 243 12.49 -9.34 -12.25
CA ILE A 243 11.23 -8.96 -11.61
C ILE A 243 10.09 -9.81 -12.19
N VAL A 244 10.02 -9.97 -13.51
CA VAL A 244 8.93 -10.70 -14.16
C VAL A 244 8.99 -12.22 -13.90
N GLU A 245 10.17 -12.83 -14.02
CA GLU A 245 10.36 -14.27 -13.82
C GLU A 245 10.50 -14.63 -12.34
N GLY A 246 11.16 -13.77 -11.57
CA GLY A 246 11.51 -14.02 -10.17
C GLY A 246 10.38 -13.80 -9.16
N ILE A 247 9.39 -12.96 -9.47
CA ILE A 247 8.19 -12.87 -8.62
C ILE A 247 7.44 -14.23 -8.57
N PHE A 248 7.62 -15.13 -9.55
CA PHE A 248 6.85 -16.38 -9.65
C PHE A 248 7.65 -17.67 -9.78
N SER A 249 8.97 -17.65 -9.86
CA SER A 249 9.80 -18.83 -9.61
C SER A 249 9.83 -19.12 -8.10
N ALA A 250 8.66 -19.36 -7.50
CA ALA A 250 8.52 -19.74 -6.10
C ALA A 250 9.12 -21.15 -5.93
N GLY A 251 10.35 -21.25 -5.45
CA GLY A 251 10.91 -22.53 -5.04
C GLY A 251 12.43 -22.69 -5.07
N GLY A 252 13.21 -21.73 -5.57
CA GLY A 252 14.67 -21.86 -5.64
C GLY A 252 15.42 -20.82 -4.80
N ALA A 253 16.51 -21.23 -4.16
CA ALA A 253 17.58 -20.33 -3.75
C ALA A 253 18.08 -19.60 -5.00
N GLY A 254 17.74 -18.32 -5.13
CA GLY A 254 18.02 -17.55 -6.33
C GLY A 254 18.01 -16.05 -6.08
N PRO A 255 18.17 -15.23 -7.13
CA PRO A 255 18.26 -13.77 -7.01
C PRO A 255 17.04 -13.13 -6.31
N THR A 256 15.90 -13.82 -6.32
CA THR A 256 14.65 -13.41 -5.67
C THR A 256 14.74 -13.50 -4.16
N THR A 257 15.37 -14.56 -3.63
CA THR A 257 15.66 -14.71 -2.21
C THR A 257 16.63 -13.64 -1.74
N VAL A 258 17.66 -13.33 -2.55
CA VAL A 258 18.62 -12.24 -2.30
C VAL A 258 17.91 -10.90 -2.22
N TRP A 259 17.06 -10.61 -3.21
CA TRP A 259 16.25 -9.40 -3.27
C TRP A 259 15.34 -9.25 -2.05
N MET A 260 14.62 -10.31 -1.67
CA MET A 260 13.74 -10.30 -0.51
C MET A 260 14.51 -10.12 0.81
N ALA A 261 15.60 -10.85 1.00
CA ALA A 261 16.45 -10.73 2.18
C ALA A 261 17.03 -9.32 2.31
N LEU A 262 17.54 -8.76 1.20
CA LEU A 262 18.06 -7.39 1.16
C LEU A 262 16.98 -6.37 1.49
N GLY A 263 15.78 -6.53 0.91
CA GLY A 263 14.67 -5.62 1.13
C GLY A 263 14.22 -5.60 2.59
N VAL A 264 14.12 -6.78 3.22
CA VAL A 264 13.80 -6.88 4.66
C VAL A 264 14.90 -6.26 5.50
N LEU A 265 16.18 -6.57 5.26
CA LEU A 265 17.30 -6.01 6.03
C LEU A 265 17.36 -4.49 5.93
N ALA A 266 17.19 -3.96 4.72
CA ALA A 266 17.16 -2.52 4.48
C ALA A 266 16.05 -1.84 5.29
N LEU A 267 14.84 -2.40 5.29
CA LEU A 267 13.72 -1.86 6.06
C LEU A 267 13.90 -2.02 7.56
N VAL A 268 14.42 -3.16 8.02
CA VAL A 268 14.75 -3.41 9.44
C VAL A 268 15.75 -2.37 9.94
N ALA A 269 16.73 -1.96 9.12
CA ALA A 269 17.72 -0.96 9.52
C ALA A 269 17.10 0.43 9.83
N VAL A 270 16.05 0.82 9.10
CA VAL A 270 15.39 2.13 9.29
C VAL A 270 14.23 2.05 10.30
N TRP A 271 13.68 0.86 10.54
CA TRP A 271 12.47 0.68 11.33
C TRP A 271 12.56 1.16 12.79
N PRO A 272 13.63 0.91 13.58
CA PRO A 272 13.71 1.37 14.96
C PRO A 272 13.63 2.89 15.08
N LEU A 273 14.29 3.59 14.14
CA LEU A 273 14.24 5.05 14.06
C LEU A 273 12.82 5.54 13.70
N ALA A 274 12.17 4.87 12.74
CA ALA A 274 10.80 5.19 12.36
C ALA A 274 9.82 4.98 13.52
N LEU A 275 9.91 3.85 14.23
CA LEU A 275 9.08 3.55 15.39
C LEU A 275 9.28 4.58 16.51
N TRP A 276 10.53 4.86 16.86
CA TRP A 276 10.86 5.84 17.90
C TRP A 276 10.29 7.23 17.60
N ARG A 277 10.32 7.66 16.34
CA ARG A 277 9.73 8.94 15.89
C ARG A 277 8.22 8.91 15.78
N TYR A 278 7.61 7.75 15.54
CA TYR A 278 6.17 7.58 15.35
C TYR A 278 5.40 7.53 16.67
N GLN A 279 5.91 6.82 17.67
CA GLN A 279 5.24 6.65 18.97
C GLN A 279 4.73 7.96 19.61
N PRO A 280 5.53 9.04 19.71
CA PRO A 280 5.07 10.28 20.33
C PRO A 280 4.01 11.01 19.49
N ARG A 281 3.84 10.67 18.20
CA ARG A 281 2.93 11.36 17.28
C ARG A 281 1.51 10.82 17.31
N ILE A 282 1.34 9.53 17.58
CA ILE A 282 0.02 8.89 17.66
C ILE A 282 -0.99 9.70 18.51
N PRO A 283 -0.66 10.15 19.74
CA PRO A 283 -1.61 10.93 20.54
C PRO A 283 -1.74 12.40 20.12
N ALA A 284 -0.76 12.93 19.38
CA ALA A 284 -0.71 14.34 18.97
C ALA A 284 -1.36 14.57 17.61
N GLU A 285 -1.74 13.52 16.89
CA GLU A 285 -2.29 13.64 15.55
C GLU A 285 -3.66 14.33 15.61
N PRO A 286 -3.81 15.51 14.98
CA PRO A 286 -5.05 16.25 15.06
C PRO A 286 -6.15 15.46 14.34
N LEU A 287 -7.18 15.06 15.07
CA LEU A 287 -8.39 14.44 14.52
C LEU A 287 -9.19 15.48 13.72
N ARG A 288 -8.68 15.88 12.55
CA ARG A 288 -9.25 16.94 11.71
C ARG A 288 -10.66 16.58 11.21
N PHE A 289 -10.93 15.30 10.95
CA PHE A 289 -12.24 14.83 10.47
C PHE A 289 -13.38 14.96 11.49
N ARG A 290 -13.09 14.94 12.80
CA ARG A 290 -14.12 14.99 13.84
C ARG A 290 -14.85 16.35 13.91
N ARG A 291 -14.26 17.44 13.36
CA ARG A 291 -14.93 18.76 13.27
C ARG A 291 -15.84 18.88 12.04
N ALA A 292 -15.46 18.30 10.91
CA ALA A 292 -16.23 18.44 9.66
C ALA A 292 -17.52 17.60 9.64
N GLU A 293 -17.52 16.42 10.27
CA GLU A 293 -18.75 15.62 10.43
C GLU A 293 -19.69 16.20 11.50
N LYS A 294 -19.15 16.67 12.64
CA LYS A 294 -20.00 17.31 13.66
C LYS A 294 -20.68 18.59 13.16
N GLY A 295 -20.03 19.35 12.27
CA GLY A 295 -20.65 20.53 11.64
C GLY A 295 -21.72 20.19 10.59
N ARG A 296 -21.72 18.98 10.03
CA ARG A 296 -22.69 18.58 8.98
C ARG A 296 -24.02 18.07 9.53
N PHE A 297 -24.07 17.69 10.81
CA PHE A 297 -25.29 17.22 11.48
C PHE A 297 -25.88 18.21 12.50
N THR A 298 -25.28 19.39 12.67
CA THR A 298 -25.75 20.43 13.62
C THR A 298 -26.47 21.60 12.96
N HIS A 299 -26.72 21.53 11.65
CA HIS A 299 -27.47 22.55 10.89
C HIS A 299 -28.76 22.00 10.27
N VAL A 300 -29.38 21.03 10.92
CA VAL A 300 -30.76 20.62 10.63
C VAL A 300 -31.60 21.04 11.82
N ASP A 301 -31.84 22.34 11.94
CA ASP A 301 -32.89 22.96 12.74
C ASP A 301 -33.65 23.93 11.83
#